data_AF-I9PVE6-F1
#
_entry.id   AF-I9PVE6-F1
#
_cell.length_a   1.000
_cell.length_b   1.000
_cell.length_c   1.000
_cell.angle_alpha   90.00
_cell.angle_beta   90.00
_cell.angle_gamma   90.00
#
_symmetry.space_group_name_H-M   'P 1'
#
loop_
_entity.id
_entity.type
_entity.pdbx_description
1 polymer ?
#
loop_
_entity_poly.entity_id
_entity_poly.type
_entity_poly.pdbx_seq_one_letter_code
_entity_poly.pdbx_strand_id
1 'polypeptide(L)'
;MRLIDIKQNIDIAKEFFTPSFPNSNGNYYVDNILKTKKAIEALIKIHILPTNVEDEKVFIDVIQSAFTNRIIVNSSQQSDFIKVSTKIRYMITTLSLWLNDYLTTDETDTTINIKLPSVSGLSDFSEIINLLEKSLNGISTINGGGEIKVEQLDHGSLWIIIAVCSTQIVKAMVTAINCALDIAKKKIELDQAKEILKRTQMENGAIENLINIQEKVIEQLIQEQVESTKYKKPEDANGLTEAEQKNRYTKSLTELTKLIVAGTEFHPALCTSSEIQDSFPNFKQLEHQGPLPELPRQEKDDKNNTKRE
;
A
#
# COMPACT_ATOMS: atom_id res chain seq x y z
N MET A 1 9.58 1.77 -3.85
CA MET A 1 8.92 3.03 -4.21
C MET A 1 8.30 2.84 -5.57
N ARG A 2 7.00 3.14 -5.72
CA ARG A 2 6.26 2.93 -6.97
C ARG A 2 6.63 3.99 -7.99
N LEU A 3 6.47 3.71 -9.28
CA LEU A 3 6.77 4.70 -10.31
C LEU A 3 5.82 5.91 -10.22
N ILE A 4 4.57 5.67 -9.79
CA ILE A 4 3.60 6.72 -9.52
C ILE A 4 4.00 7.61 -8.33
N ASP A 5 4.62 7.04 -7.28
CA ASP A 5 5.16 7.83 -6.15
C ASP A 5 6.27 8.78 -6.65
N ILE A 6 7.11 8.30 -7.57
CA ILE A 6 8.17 9.10 -8.20
C ILE A 6 7.55 10.24 -9.01
N LYS A 7 6.55 9.96 -9.84
CA LYS A 7 5.82 10.96 -10.63
C LYS A 7 5.27 12.08 -9.76
N GLN A 8 4.59 11.75 -8.66
CA GLN A 8 4.03 12.77 -7.78
C GLN A 8 5.08 13.70 -7.17
N ASN A 9 6.18 13.15 -6.67
CA ASN A 9 7.25 13.98 -6.10
C ASN A 9 7.95 14.82 -7.18
N ILE A 10 8.02 14.34 -8.43
CA ILE A 10 8.48 15.12 -9.57
C ILE A 10 7.50 16.24 -9.93
N ASP A 11 6.19 16.00 -9.87
CA ASP A 11 5.16 17.01 -10.12
C ASP A 11 5.20 18.11 -9.04
N ILE A 12 5.34 17.73 -7.76
CA ILE A 12 5.60 18.66 -6.65
C ILE A 12 6.87 19.47 -6.91
N ALA A 13 7.98 18.79 -7.26
CA ALA A 13 9.23 19.47 -7.55
C ALA A 13 9.08 20.46 -8.71
N LYS A 14 8.36 20.10 -9.78
CA LYS A 14 8.10 20.96 -10.94
C LYS A 14 7.28 22.20 -10.58
N GLU A 15 6.28 22.06 -9.72
CA GLU A 15 5.45 23.18 -9.27
C GLU A 15 6.25 24.15 -8.37
N PHE A 16 7.02 23.61 -7.42
CA PHE A 16 7.62 24.43 -6.36
C PHE A 16 9.08 24.85 -6.63
N PHE A 17 9.81 24.22 -7.54
CA PHE A 17 11.21 24.55 -7.84
C PHE A 17 11.35 25.83 -8.68
N THR A 18 11.18 26.96 -8.00
CA THR A 18 11.11 28.30 -8.61
C THR A 18 12.16 29.27 -8.06
N PRO A 19 13.43 28.87 -7.87
CA PRO A 19 14.45 29.78 -7.35
C PRO A 19 14.64 30.96 -8.32
N SER A 20 14.79 32.16 -7.75
CA SER A 20 15.06 33.39 -8.49
C SER A 20 16.33 34.04 -7.95
N PHE A 21 17.10 34.66 -8.85
CA PHE A 21 18.44 35.17 -8.56
C PHE A 21 18.55 36.67 -8.87
N PRO A 22 17.81 37.55 -8.18
CA PRO A 22 17.89 38.98 -8.45
C PRO A 22 19.21 39.56 -7.96
N ASN A 23 19.61 40.67 -8.57
CA ASN A 23 20.70 41.51 -8.10
C ASN A 23 20.18 42.94 -7.89
N SER A 24 20.69 43.63 -6.85
CA SER A 24 20.31 45.01 -6.58
C SER A 24 21.41 45.68 -5.76
N ASN A 25 21.86 46.86 -6.21
CA ASN A 25 22.86 47.68 -5.52
C ASN A 25 24.15 46.92 -5.13
N GLY A 26 24.64 46.05 -6.01
CA GLY A 26 25.84 45.24 -5.75
C GLY A 26 25.64 44.04 -4.82
N ASN A 27 24.42 43.85 -4.29
CA ASN A 27 24.04 42.67 -3.54
C ASN A 27 23.39 41.63 -4.44
N TYR A 28 23.65 40.35 -4.14
CA TYR A 28 23.10 39.21 -4.85
C TYR A 28 22.18 38.43 -3.91
N TYR A 29 21.04 38.02 -4.42
CA TYR A 29 20.01 37.37 -3.62
C TYR A 29 19.61 36.02 -4.23
N VAL A 30 19.04 35.18 -3.38
CA VAL A 30 18.27 34.00 -3.79
C VAL A 30 16.88 34.16 -3.20
N ASP A 31 15.87 34.14 -4.05
CA ASP A 31 14.46 34.30 -3.70
C ASP A 31 13.70 32.98 -3.88
N ASN A 32 12.48 32.91 -3.33
CA ASN A 32 11.58 31.74 -3.36
C ASN A 32 12.17 30.51 -2.66
N ILE A 33 12.98 30.72 -1.63
CA ILE A 33 13.69 29.64 -0.95
C ILE A 33 12.73 28.65 -0.29
N LEU A 34 11.64 29.12 0.33
CA LEU A 34 10.71 28.22 1.01
C LEU A 34 9.98 27.29 0.02
N LYS A 35 9.66 27.77 -1.18
CA LYS A 35 9.11 26.92 -2.25
C LYS A 35 10.17 25.96 -2.79
N THR A 36 11.38 26.47 -3.04
CA THR A 36 12.50 25.65 -3.51
C THR A 36 12.85 24.54 -2.51
N LYS A 37 12.75 24.81 -1.20
CA LYS A 37 12.92 23.83 -0.13
C LYS A 37 11.92 22.68 -0.23
N LYS A 38 10.62 22.97 -0.42
CA LYS A 38 9.59 21.94 -0.64
C LYS A 38 9.92 21.05 -1.85
N ALA A 39 10.39 21.65 -2.94
CA ALA A 39 10.79 20.89 -4.12
C ALA A 39 12.02 20.00 -3.86
N ILE A 40 13.03 20.51 -3.15
CA ILE A 40 14.22 19.73 -2.77
C ILE A 40 13.85 18.57 -1.85
N GLU A 41 12.97 18.79 -0.87
CA GLU A 41 12.48 17.73 0.01
C GLU A 41 11.76 16.61 -0.77
N ALA A 42 10.93 16.98 -1.76
CA ALA A 42 10.27 16.00 -2.63
C ALA A 42 11.29 15.18 -3.45
N LEU A 43 12.32 15.83 -4.00
CA LEU A 43 13.38 15.17 -4.77
C LEU A 43 14.28 14.26 -3.91
N ILE A 44 14.54 14.64 -2.65
CA ILE A 44 15.29 13.82 -1.70
C ILE A 44 14.48 12.59 -1.30
N LYS A 45 13.17 12.74 -1.07
CA LYS A 45 12.27 11.63 -0.72
C LYS A 45 12.29 10.51 -1.76
N ILE A 46 12.52 10.85 -3.02
CA ILE A 46 12.62 9.89 -4.14
C ILE A 46 14.05 9.53 -4.54
N HIS A 47 15.05 9.95 -3.77
CA HIS A 47 16.47 9.63 -3.98
C HIS A 47 17.03 10.05 -5.34
N ILE A 48 16.48 11.11 -5.96
CA ILE A 48 16.92 11.59 -7.28
C ILE A 48 18.00 12.67 -7.17
N LEU A 49 18.05 13.42 -6.07
CA LEU A 49 19.14 14.37 -5.84
C LEU A 49 20.38 13.64 -5.33
N PRO A 50 21.52 13.68 -6.06
CA PRO A 50 22.75 13.13 -5.56
C PRO A 50 23.35 14.09 -4.52
N THR A 51 23.15 13.78 -3.24
CA THR A 51 23.71 14.53 -2.11
C THR A 51 25.25 14.44 -1.99
N ASN A 52 25.89 13.74 -2.93
CA ASN A 52 27.29 13.34 -2.86
C ASN A 52 28.20 14.22 -3.75
N VAL A 53 27.64 15.20 -4.47
CA VAL A 53 28.40 16.17 -5.28
C VAL A 53 28.54 17.47 -4.48
N GLU A 54 29.78 17.90 -4.21
CA GLU A 54 30.06 19.04 -3.31
C GLU A 54 29.30 20.32 -3.68
N ASP A 55 29.28 20.70 -4.96
CA ASP A 55 28.60 21.91 -5.43
C ASP A 55 27.08 21.86 -5.21
N GLU A 56 26.48 20.68 -5.41
CA GLU A 56 25.04 20.48 -5.21
C GLU A 56 24.69 20.45 -3.73
N LYS A 57 25.57 19.85 -2.91
CA LYS A 57 25.42 19.79 -1.47
C LYS A 57 25.39 21.17 -0.83
N VAL A 58 26.28 22.09 -1.23
CA VAL A 58 26.30 23.47 -0.69
C VAL A 58 24.99 24.19 -1.00
N PHE A 59 24.48 24.08 -2.23
CA PHE A 59 23.18 24.65 -2.59
C PHE A 59 22.04 24.04 -1.78
N ILE A 60 21.99 22.71 -1.67
CA ILE A 60 20.95 21.98 -0.92
C ILE A 60 20.98 22.38 0.57
N ASP A 61 22.16 22.37 1.20
CA ASP A 61 22.32 22.69 2.62
C ASP A 61 21.85 24.12 2.92
N VAL A 62 22.15 25.08 2.04
CA VAL A 62 21.71 26.47 2.18
C VAL A 62 20.18 26.59 2.04
N ILE A 63 19.57 25.90 1.07
CA ILE A 63 18.11 25.93 0.92
C ILE A 63 17.41 25.21 2.09
N GLN A 64 17.94 24.09 2.57
CA GLN A 64 17.34 23.33 3.67
C GLN A 64 17.45 24.04 5.02
N SER A 65 18.55 24.73 5.28
CA SER A 65 18.78 25.47 6.53
C SER A 65 18.06 26.82 6.60
N ALA A 66 17.57 27.32 5.46
CA ALA A 66 16.90 28.61 5.41
C ALA A 66 15.51 28.59 6.07
N PHE A 67 15.26 29.61 6.90
CA PHE A 67 13.96 29.90 7.50
C PHE A 67 13.25 31.09 6.83
N THR A 68 13.93 31.79 5.92
CA THR A 68 13.43 32.97 5.22
C THR A 68 13.19 32.66 3.74
N ASN A 69 12.34 33.46 3.08
CA ASN A 69 12.09 33.30 1.65
C ASN A 69 13.15 33.97 0.75
N ARG A 70 14.10 34.68 1.36
CA ARG A 70 15.22 35.37 0.70
C ARG A 70 16.49 35.25 1.55
N ILE A 71 17.62 35.00 0.90
CA ILE A 71 18.97 35.09 1.49
C ILE A 71 19.87 35.97 0.62
N ILE A 72 20.92 36.51 1.24
CA ILE A 72 21.97 37.26 0.56
C ILE A 72 23.14 36.32 0.32
N VAL A 73 23.71 36.37 -0.87
CA VAL A 73 24.88 35.59 -1.28
C VAL A 73 25.90 36.51 -1.95
N ASN A 74 27.14 36.04 -2.13
CA ASN A 74 28.11 36.73 -2.97
C ASN A 74 27.95 36.36 -4.46
N SER A 75 28.64 37.07 -5.35
CA SER A 75 28.55 36.87 -6.80
C SER A 75 28.95 35.46 -7.25
N SER A 76 30.00 34.89 -6.64
CA SER A 76 30.48 33.53 -6.95
C SER A 76 29.43 32.50 -6.56
N GLN A 77 28.93 32.58 -5.33
CA GLN A 77 27.88 31.69 -4.82
C GLN A 77 26.60 31.78 -5.65
N GLN A 78 26.19 32.98 -6.06
CA GLN A 78 25.02 33.12 -6.92
C GLN A 78 25.25 32.44 -8.28
N SER A 79 26.43 32.59 -8.87
CA SER A 79 26.77 31.91 -10.13
C SER A 79 26.70 30.39 -10.00
N ASP A 80 27.22 29.83 -8.91
CA ASP A 80 27.19 28.39 -8.67
C ASP A 80 25.77 27.88 -8.40
N PHE A 81 24.97 28.64 -7.66
CA PHE A 81 23.56 28.31 -7.41
C PHE A 81 22.71 28.36 -8.68
N ILE A 82 23.00 29.29 -9.60
CA ILE A 82 22.36 29.33 -10.92
C ILE A 82 22.71 28.06 -11.72
N LYS A 83 23.97 27.62 -11.71
CA LYS A 83 24.39 26.39 -12.40
C LYS A 83 23.67 25.17 -11.84
N VAL A 84 23.68 25.00 -10.51
CA VAL A 84 23.00 23.89 -9.83
C VAL A 84 21.49 23.93 -10.09
N SER A 85 20.86 25.10 -9.97
CA SER A 85 19.42 25.25 -10.23
C SER A 85 19.04 24.92 -11.66
N THR A 86 19.89 25.27 -12.63
CA THR A 86 19.67 24.90 -14.03
C THR A 86 19.71 23.39 -14.22
N LYS A 87 20.69 22.69 -13.62
CA LYS A 87 20.78 21.22 -13.66
C LYS A 87 19.55 20.56 -13.06
N ILE A 88 19.14 20.99 -11.86
CA ILE A 88 17.97 20.44 -11.16
C ILE A 88 16.70 20.69 -11.98
N ARG A 89 16.52 21.90 -12.54
CA ARG A 89 15.36 22.21 -13.39
C ARG A 89 15.31 21.33 -14.64
N TYR A 90 16.46 21.12 -15.29
CA TYR A 90 16.56 20.22 -16.44
C TYR A 90 16.18 18.79 -16.06
N MET A 91 16.74 18.28 -14.95
CA MET A 91 16.42 16.95 -14.42
C MET A 91 14.92 16.78 -14.12
N ILE A 92 14.31 17.73 -13.38
CA ILE A 92 12.87 17.73 -13.09
C ILE A 92 12.05 17.70 -14.39
N THR A 93 12.42 18.53 -15.37
CA THR A 93 11.68 18.64 -16.63
C THR A 93 11.78 17.36 -17.44
N THR A 94 12.98 16.81 -17.60
CA THR A 94 13.22 15.57 -18.35
C THR A 94 12.49 14.39 -17.70
N LEU A 95 12.57 14.26 -16.37
CA LEU A 95 11.87 13.21 -15.64
C LEU A 95 10.36 13.38 -15.72
N SER A 96 9.84 14.60 -15.62
CA SER A 96 8.41 14.88 -15.76
C SER A 96 7.90 14.50 -17.15
N LEU A 97 8.64 14.83 -18.21
CA LEU A 97 8.28 14.43 -19.58
C LEU A 97 8.30 12.90 -19.73
N TRP A 98 9.41 12.26 -19.33
CA TRP A 98 9.53 10.81 -19.40
C TRP A 98 8.44 10.09 -18.60
N LEU A 99 8.13 10.55 -17.39
CA LEU A 99 7.09 9.95 -16.55
C LEU A 99 5.69 10.16 -17.10
N ASN A 100 5.38 11.33 -17.66
CA ASN A 100 4.07 11.60 -18.26
C ASN A 100 3.84 10.79 -19.55
N ASP A 101 4.90 10.56 -20.32
CA ASP A 101 4.82 9.71 -21.52
C ASP A 101 4.72 8.22 -21.16
N TYR A 102 5.34 7.82 -20.04
CA TYR A 102 5.41 6.42 -19.61
C TYR A 102 4.23 5.98 -18.73
N LEU A 103 3.72 6.87 -17.87
CA LEU A 103 2.54 6.66 -17.03
C LEU A 103 1.36 7.44 -17.64
N THR A 104 0.64 6.80 -18.54
CA THR A 104 -0.45 7.42 -19.31
C THR A 104 -1.77 7.48 -18.57
N THR A 105 -1.87 6.85 -17.39
CA THR A 105 -3.12 6.73 -16.64
C THR A 105 -3.03 7.56 -15.37
N ASP A 106 -3.88 8.58 -15.27
CA ASP A 106 -4.04 9.35 -14.04
C ASP A 106 -4.91 8.55 -13.06
N GLU A 107 -4.42 8.34 -11.84
CA GLU A 107 -5.25 7.77 -10.78
C GLU A 107 -6.38 8.75 -10.43
N THR A 108 -7.53 8.22 -10.01
CA THR A 108 -8.70 9.01 -9.60
C THR A 108 -9.25 8.50 -8.26
N ASP A 109 -10.28 9.16 -7.70
CA ASP A 109 -11.04 8.65 -6.55
C ASP A 109 -11.71 7.28 -6.79
N THR A 110 -11.72 6.82 -8.05
CA THR A 110 -12.24 5.51 -8.45
C THR A 110 -11.17 4.44 -8.65
N THR A 111 -9.90 4.78 -8.41
CA THR A 111 -8.76 3.89 -8.60
C THR A 111 -8.39 3.20 -7.28
N ILE A 112 -8.07 1.90 -7.35
CA ILE A 112 -7.55 1.12 -6.22
C ILE A 112 -6.22 0.51 -6.61
N ASN A 113 -5.24 0.66 -5.72
CA ASN A 113 -3.89 0.14 -5.87
C ASN A 113 -3.75 -1.17 -5.09
N ILE A 114 -3.38 -2.26 -5.76
CA ILE A 114 -3.32 -3.60 -5.18
C ILE A 114 -1.88 -4.09 -5.22
N LYS A 115 -1.27 -4.29 -4.05
CA LYS A 115 0.02 -4.96 -3.92
C LYS A 115 -0.22 -6.46 -3.87
N LEU A 116 0.35 -7.20 -4.81
CA LEU A 116 0.26 -8.65 -4.85
C LEU A 116 1.22 -9.28 -3.83
N PRO A 117 0.90 -10.49 -3.34
CA PRO A 117 1.80 -11.25 -2.50
C PRO A 117 3.00 -11.75 -3.31
N SER A 118 4.02 -12.27 -2.62
CA SER A 118 5.16 -12.89 -3.28
C SER A 118 4.71 -14.09 -4.11
N VAL A 119 5.11 -14.12 -5.38
CA VAL A 119 4.80 -15.21 -6.32
C VAL A 119 6.04 -16.04 -6.60
N SER A 120 5.93 -17.36 -6.49
CA SER A 120 7.05 -18.28 -6.73
C SER A 120 7.04 -18.86 -8.15
N GLY A 121 5.87 -18.88 -8.80
CA GLY A 121 5.70 -19.33 -10.19
C GLY A 121 4.43 -18.80 -10.86
N LEU A 122 4.25 -19.16 -12.13
CA LEU A 122 3.11 -18.71 -12.95
C LEU A 122 1.77 -19.29 -12.48
N SER A 123 1.76 -20.50 -11.90
CA SER A 123 0.54 -21.10 -11.35
C SER A 123 -0.01 -20.27 -10.19
N ASP A 124 0.85 -19.94 -9.22
CA ASP A 124 0.51 -19.09 -8.08
C ASP A 124 -0.03 -17.74 -8.55
N PHE A 125 0.65 -17.12 -9.53
CA PHE A 125 0.21 -15.86 -10.10
C PHE A 125 -1.19 -15.98 -10.72
N SER A 126 -1.43 -17.01 -11.53
CA SER A 126 -2.75 -17.25 -12.12
C SER A 126 -3.84 -17.47 -11.06
N GLU A 127 -3.53 -18.16 -9.97
CA GLU A 127 -4.46 -18.37 -8.86
C GLU A 127 -4.79 -17.06 -8.14
N ILE A 128 -3.78 -16.22 -7.87
CA ILE A 128 -3.95 -14.90 -7.25
C ILE A 128 -4.83 -14.00 -8.13
N ILE A 129 -4.56 -13.94 -9.44
CA ILE A 129 -5.37 -13.13 -10.36
C ILE A 129 -6.81 -13.63 -10.41
N ASN A 130 -7.04 -14.94 -10.44
CA ASN A 130 -8.39 -15.52 -10.43
C ASN A 130 -9.15 -15.21 -9.12
N LEU A 131 -8.46 -15.25 -7.98
CA LEU A 131 -9.06 -14.84 -6.70
C LEU A 131 -9.39 -13.34 -6.68
N LEU A 132 -8.52 -12.50 -7.23
CA LEU A 132 -8.77 -11.05 -7.35
C LEU A 132 -9.98 -10.77 -8.23
N GLU A 133 -10.03 -11.39 -9.41
CA GLU A 133 -11.14 -11.23 -10.34
C GLU A 133 -12.47 -11.60 -9.68
N LYS A 134 -12.57 -12.79 -9.10
CA LYS A 134 -13.83 -13.26 -8.50
C LYS A 134 -14.26 -12.43 -7.30
N SER A 135 -13.32 -12.09 -6.41
CA SER A 135 -13.64 -11.31 -5.21
C SER A 135 -14.09 -9.90 -5.56
N LEU A 136 -13.32 -9.20 -6.40
CA LEU A 136 -13.60 -7.80 -6.71
C LEU A 136 -14.82 -7.66 -7.63
N ASN A 137 -14.94 -8.48 -8.68
CA ASN A 137 -16.12 -8.43 -9.55
C ASN A 137 -17.40 -8.82 -8.81
N GLY A 138 -17.31 -9.77 -7.87
CA GLY A 138 -18.44 -10.14 -7.02
C GLY A 138 -18.93 -8.98 -6.18
N ILE A 139 -18.03 -8.23 -5.54
CA ILE A 139 -18.36 -7.02 -4.77
C ILE A 139 -18.91 -5.91 -5.68
N SER A 140 -18.27 -5.68 -6.83
CA SER A 140 -18.70 -4.66 -7.80
C SER A 140 -20.14 -4.92 -8.27
N THR A 141 -20.44 -6.15 -8.70
CA THR A 141 -21.76 -6.54 -9.25
C THR A 141 -22.89 -6.28 -8.26
N ILE A 142 -22.72 -6.70 -6.99
CA ILE A 142 -23.75 -6.57 -5.94
C ILE A 142 -24.02 -5.09 -5.62
N ASN A 143 -23.04 -4.23 -5.86
CA ASN A 143 -23.15 -2.79 -5.64
C ASN A 143 -23.59 -2.02 -6.91
N GLY A 144 -24.08 -2.72 -7.94
CA GLY A 144 -24.54 -2.13 -9.20
C GLY A 144 -23.41 -1.69 -10.13
N GLY A 145 -22.19 -2.18 -9.89
CA GLY A 145 -21.04 -1.99 -10.75
C GLY A 145 -20.93 -3.03 -11.86
N GLY A 146 -20.00 -2.78 -12.78
CA GLY A 146 -19.63 -3.71 -13.85
C GLY A 146 -18.36 -4.49 -13.55
N GLU A 147 -17.84 -5.12 -14.60
CA GLU A 147 -16.53 -5.78 -14.58
C GLU A 147 -15.42 -4.76 -14.30
N ILE A 148 -14.51 -5.15 -13.41
CA ILE A 148 -13.35 -4.35 -13.02
C ILE A 148 -12.25 -4.58 -14.03
N LYS A 149 -11.68 -3.48 -14.53
CA LYS A 149 -10.60 -3.52 -15.50
C LYS A 149 -9.29 -3.19 -14.83
N VAL A 150 -8.25 -3.93 -15.23
CA VAL A 150 -6.87 -3.55 -14.96
C VAL A 150 -6.53 -2.37 -15.85
N GLU A 151 -6.19 -1.24 -15.25
CA GLU A 151 -5.70 -0.07 -15.99
C GLU A 151 -4.22 -0.23 -16.30
N GLN A 152 -3.45 -0.67 -15.30
CA GLN A 152 -2.01 -0.73 -15.41
C GLN A 152 -1.41 -1.74 -14.44
N LEU A 153 -0.29 -2.32 -14.84
CA LEU A 153 0.65 -2.98 -13.93
C LEU A 153 1.80 -2.01 -13.64
N ASP A 154 2.14 -1.82 -12.37
CA ASP A 154 3.23 -0.92 -12.01
C ASP A 154 4.58 -1.56 -12.40
N HIS A 155 5.34 -0.86 -13.25
CA HIS A 155 6.54 -1.43 -13.86
C HIS A 155 7.64 -1.65 -12.83
N GLY A 156 8.15 -2.88 -12.77
CA GLY A 156 9.21 -3.25 -11.82
C GLY A 156 8.73 -3.47 -10.39
N SER A 157 7.41 -3.58 -10.18
CA SER A 157 6.85 -3.96 -8.89
C SER A 157 5.64 -4.90 -9.06
N LEU A 158 5.25 -5.59 -7.99
CA LEU A 158 4.10 -6.48 -7.99
C LEU A 158 2.84 -5.71 -7.59
N TRP A 159 2.53 -4.63 -8.30
CA TRP A 159 1.32 -3.83 -8.07
C TRP A 159 0.41 -3.81 -9.29
N ILE A 160 -0.89 -3.92 -9.04
CA ILE A 160 -1.95 -3.79 -10.04
C ILE A 160 -2.75 -2.53 -9.71
N ILE A 161 -2.99 -1.71 -10.72
CA ILE A 161 -3.84 -0.53 -10.65
C ILE A 161 -5.15 -0.89 -11.36
N ILE A 162 -6.26 -0.78 -10.63
CA ILE A 162 -7.60 -1.04 -11.17
C ILE A 162 -8.46 0.23 -11.11
N ALA A 163 -9.33 0.39 -12.10
CA ALA A 163 -10.41 1.37 -12.04
C ALA A 163 -11.74 0.69 -11.75
N VAL A 164 -12.51 1.34 -10.90
CA VAL A 164 -13.83 0.90 -10.45
C VAL A 164 -14.87 1.89 -10.97
N CYS A 165 -16.09 1.44 -11.25
CA CYS A 165 -17.08 2.28 -11.96
C CYS A 165 -17.54 3.53 -11.19
N SER A 166 -17.42 3.56 -9.86
CA SER A 166 -17.84 4.71 -9.04
C SER A 166 -17.21 4.71 -7.65
N THR A 167 -17.19 5.89 -7.01
CA THR A 167 -16.73 6.07 -5.63
C THR A 167 -17.58 5.30 -4.61
N GLN A 168 -18.87 5.08 -4.89
CA GLN A 168 -19.73 4.24 -4.06
C GLN A 168 -19.26 2.79 -4.04
N ILE A 169 -18.82 2.26 -5.19
CA ILE A 169 -18.32 0.89 -5.28
C ILE A 169 -16.94 0.81 -4.60
N VAL A 170 -16.08 1.83 -4.73
CA VAL A 170 -14.83 1.90 -3.97
C VAL A 170 -15.11 1.83 -2.46
N LYS A 171 -16.06 2.62 -1.94
CA LYS A 171 -16.45 2.57 -0.52
C LYS A 171 -16.96 1.17 -0.10
N ALA A 172 -17.72 0.50 -0.95
CA ALA A 172 -18.19 -0.86 -0.70
C ALA A 172 -17.04 -1.88 -0.68
N MET A 173 -16.07 -1.76 -1.60
CA MET A 173 -14.86 -2.57 -1.61
C MET A 173 -14.02 -2.34 -0.36
N VAL A 174 -13.79 -1.08 0.03
CA VAL A 174 -13.05 -0.75 1.24
C VAL A 174 -13.71 -1.35 2.48
N THR A 175 -15.03 -1.33 2.56
CA THR A 175 -15.78 -2.00 3.64
C THR A 175 -15.51 -3.50 3.65
N ALA A 176 -15.59 -4.15 2.49
CA ALA A 176 -15.32 -5.58 2.36
C ALA A 176 -13.86 -5.94 2.68
N ILE A 177 -12.90 -5.10 2.25
CA ILE A 177 -11.47 -5.28 2.52
C ILE A 177 -11.20 -5.16 4.03
N ASN A 178 -11.76 -4.17 4.72
CA ASN A 178 -11.62 -4.05 6.18
C ASN A 178 -12.16 -5.29 6.90
N CYS A 179 -13.34 -5.77 6.51
CA CYS A 179 -13.90 -6.99 7.08
C CYS A 179 -13.02 -8.22 6.81
N ALA A 180 -12.58 -8.39 5.55
CA ALA A 180 -11.68 -9.48 5.17
C ALA A 180 -10.34 -9.41 5.92
N LEU A 181 -9.83 -8.21 6.20
CA LEU A 181 -8.62 -8.02 7.00
C LEU A 181 -8.81 -8.48 8.44
N ASP A 182 -9.92 -8.12 9.08
CA ASP A 182 -10.21 -8.56 10.45
C ASP A 182 -10.42 -10.07 10.54
N ILE A 183 -11.04 -10.68 9.52
CA ILE A 183 -11.14 -12.13 9.41
C ILE A 183 -9.76 -12.76 9.17
N ALA A 184 -8.93 -12.17 8.30
CA ALA A 184 -7.59 -12.65 7.99
C ALA A 184 -6.70 -12.67 9.24
N LYS A 185 -6.72 -11.61 10.07
CA LYS A 185 -5.99 -11.57 11.35
C LYS A 185 -6.34 -12.78 12.22
N LYS A 186 -7.64 -13.02 12.44
CA LYS A 186 -8.12 -14.17 13.25
C LYS A 186 -7.71 -15.50 12.64
N LYS A 187 -7.73 -15.62 11.31
CA LYS A 187 -7.33 -16.84 10.61
C LYS A 187 -5.84 -17.12 10.78
N ILE A 188 -4.98 -16.11 10.67
CA ILE A 188 -3.54 -16.27 10.87
C ILE A 188 -3.24 -16.66 12.33
N GLU A 189 -3.92 -16.04 13.31
CA GLU A 189 -3.81 -16.43 14.73
C GLU A 189 -4.21 -17.89 14.95
N LEU A 190 -5.30 -18.34 14.33
CA LEU A 190 -5.75 -19.72 14.40
C LEU A 190 -4.74 -20.70 13.76
N ASP A 191 -4.18 -20.35 12.60
CA ASP A 191 -3.20 -21.18 11.91
C ASP A 191 -1.89 -21.30 12.72
N GLN A 192 -1.48 -20.23 13.40
CA GLN A 192 -0.36 -20.27 14.35
C GLN A 192 -0.66 -21.16 15.56
N ALA A 193 -1.86 -21.05 16.14
CA ALA A 193 -2.29 -21.91 17.24
C ALA A 193 -2.25 -23.39 16.81
N LYS A 194 -2.76 -23.72 15.62
CA LYS A 194 -2.70 -25.08 15.05
C LYS A 194 -1.26 -25.59 14.91
N GLU A 195 -0.34 -24.76 14.42
CA GLU A 195 1.06 -25.14 14.28
C GLU A 195 1.77 -25.36 15.64
N ILE A 196 1.49 -24.53 16.64
CA ILE A 196 2.01 -24.73 18.00
C ILE A 196 1.56 -26.09 18.53
N LEU A 197 0.30 -26.45 18.34
CA LEU A 197 -0.27 -27.70 18.85
C LEU A 197 0.32 -28.94 18.19
N LYS A 198 0.48 -28.90 16.87
CA LYS A 198 1.19 -29.96 16.15
C LYS A 198 2.60 -30.16 16.71
N ARG A 199 3.30 -29.06 17.01
CA ARG A 199 4.67 -29.10 17.56
C ARG A 199 4.72 -29.59 19.00
N THR A 200 3.73 -29.28 19.83
CA THR A 200 3.71 -29.68 21.24
C THR A 200 3.15 -31.08 21.46
N GLN A 201 2.66 -31.77 20.42
CA GLN A 201 1.98 -33.08 20.52
C GLN A 201 0.87 -33.10 21.58
N MET A 202 0.27 -31.93 21.86
CA MET A 202 -0.81 -31.80 22.82
C MET A 202 -2.12 -32.29 22.18
N GLU A 203 -2.37 -33.59 22.25
CA GLU A 203 -3.70 -34.18 21.99
C GLU A 203 -4.62 -33.89 23.18
N ASN A 204 -5.10 -32.65 23.29
CA ASN A 204 -6.04 -32.26 24.32
C ASN A 204 -7.36 -31.88 23.66
N GLY A 205 -8.41 -32.68 23.82
CA GLY A 205 -9.71 -32.46 23.15
C GLY A 205 -10.34 -31.08 23.45
N ALA A 206 -9.94 -30.43 24.55
CA ALA A 206 -10.30 -29.05 24.85
C ALA A 206 -9.76 -28.04 23.83
N ILE A 207 -8.59 -28.30 23.26
CA ILE A 207 -7.94 -27.43 22.29
C ILE A 207 -8.50 -27.66 20.88
N GLU A 208 -8.75 -28.91 20.49
CA GLU A 208 -9.47 -29.20 19.24
C GLU A 208 -10.86 -28.55 19.24
N ASN A 209 -11.55 -28.58 20.37
CA ASN A 209 -12.80 -27.84 20.55
C ASN A 209 -12.61 -26.32 20.42
N LEU A 210 -11.51 -25.76 20.93
CA LEU A 210 -11.21 -24.33 20.78
C LEU A 210 -10.96 -23.95 19.31
N ILE A 211 -10.22 -24.77 18.56
CA ILE A 211 -10.03 -24.62 17.11
C ILE A 211 -11.39 -24.62 16.39
N ASN A 212 -12.23 -25.63 16.66
CA ASN A 212 -13.55 -25.74 16.03
C ASN A 212 -14.45 -24.54 16.36
N ILE A 213 -14.37 -24.01 17.59
CA ILE A 213 -15.09 -22.79 17.98
C ILE A 213 -14.55 -21.58 17.20
N GLN A 214 -13.24 -21.42 17.07
CA GLN A 214 -12.65 -20.30 16.32
C GLN A 214 -12.99 -20.35 14.83
N GLU A 215 -13.04 -21.53 14.21
CA GLU A 215 -13.51 -21.70 12.83
C GLU A 215 -14.97 -21.26 12.67
N LYS A 216 -15.85 -21.67 13.60
CA LYS A 216 -17.25 -21.22 13.61
C LYS A 216 -17.39 -19.73 13.84
N VAL A 217 -16.54 -19.13 14.68
CA VAL A 217 -16.51 -17.67 14.88
C VAL A 217 -16.14 -16.96 13.58
N ILE A 218 -15.15 -17.47 12.83
CA ILE A 218 -14.79 -16.91 11.51
C ILE A 218 -15.97 -17.00 10.54
N GLU A 219 -16.65 -18.14 10.45
CA GLU A 219 -17.84 -18.31 9.62
C GLU A 219 -18.97 -17.35 10.04
N GLN A 220 -19.19 -17.20 11.34
CA GLN A 220 -20.20 -16.31 11.89
C GLN A 220 -19.90 -14.84 11.55
N LEU A 221 -18.65 -14.39 11.62
CA LEU A 221 -18.28 -13.02 11.25
C LEU A 221 -18.56 -12.74 9.77
N ILE A 222 -18.29 -13.71 8.89
CA ILE A 222 -18.64 -13.60 7.47
C ILE A 222 -20.15 -13.44 7.32
N GLN A 223 -20.94 -14.26 8.01
CA GLN A 223 -22.40 -14.20 7.93
C GLN A 223 -22.96 -12.89 8.50
N GLU A 224 -22.47 -12.43 9.66
CA GLU A 224 -22.86 -11.16 10.27
C GLU A 224 -22.59 -9.98 9.32
N GLN A 225 -21.44 -9.96 8.66
CA GLN A 225 -21.13 -8.94 7.67
C GLN A 225 -22.07 -9.00 6.46
N VAL A 226 -22.33 -10.20 5.95
CA VAL A 226 -23.25 -10.44 4.82
C VAL A 226 -24.66 -9.98 5.17
N GLU A 227 -25.16 -10.27 6.37
CA GLU A 227 -26.49 -9.85 6.82
C GLU A 227 -26.58 -8.34 7.12
N SER A 228 -25.48 -7.72 7.57
CA SER A 228 -25.43 -6.26 7.82
C SER A 228 -25.42 -5.43 6.53
N THR A 229 -25.10 -6.05 5.39
CA THR A 229 -25.02 -5.37 4.10
C THR A 229 -26.41 -5.03 3.60
N LYS A 230 -26.68 -3.75 3.30
CA LYS A 230 -27.99 -3.29 2.84
C LYS A 230 -28.23 -3.67 1.37
N TYR A 231 -28.89 -4.80 1.13
CA TYR A 231 -29.38 -5.19 -0.19
C TYR A 231 -30.58 -4.31 -0.55
N LYS A 232 -30.40 -3.42 -1.53
CA LYS A 232 -31.33 -2.29 -1.73
C LYS A 232 -32.71 -2.68 -2.27
N LYS A 233 -32.91 -3.92 -2.77
CA LYS A 233 -34.15 -4.37 -3.43
C LYS A 233 -34.28 -5.92 -3.39
N PRO A 234 -35.51 -6.47 -3.52
CA PRO A 234 -35.75 -7.92 -3.64
C PRO A 234 -35.04 -8.54 -4.86
N GLU A 235 -34.90 -7.75 -5.93
CA GLU A 235 -34.09 -8.00 -7.11
C GLU A 235 -33.22 -6.76 -7.35
N ASP A 236 -31.91 -6.94 -7.50
CA ASP A 236 -31.01 -5.84 -7.84
C ASP A 236 -31.13 -5.45 -9.33
N ALA A 237 -30.32 -4.46 -9.76
CA ALA A 237 -30.30 -4.02 -11.15
C ALA A 237 -29.86 -5.13 -12.15
N ASN A 238 -29.33 -6.24 -11.66
CA ASN A 238 -28.87 -7.39 -12.44
C ASN A 238 -29.83 -8.58 -12.36
N GLY A 239 -30.98 -8.43 -11.70
CA GLY A 239 -31.97 -9.51 -11.52
C GLY A 239 -31.54 -10.59 -10.52
N LEU A 240 -30.55 -10.33 -9.67
CA LEU A 240 -30.13 -11.27 -8.63
C LEU A 240 -31.09 -11.22 -7.45
N THR A 241 -31.53 -12.39 -6.99
CA THR A 241 -32.29 -12.52 -5.75
C THR A 241 -31.42 -12.18 -4.54
N GLU A 242 -32.03 -11.82 -3.40
CA GLU A 242 -31.31 -11.56 -2.15
C GLU A 242 -30.40 -12.75 -1.75
N ALA A 243 -30.88 -13.99 -1.90
CA ALA A 243 -30.11 -15.18 -1.58
C ALA A 243 -28.86 -15.34 -2.47
N GLU A 244 -28.98 -15.03 -3.77
CA GLU A 244 -27.85 -15.05 -4.70
C GLU A 244 -26.85 -13.94 -4.42
N GLN A 245 -27.34 -12.74 -4.08
CA GLN A 245 -26.49 -11.61 -3.67
C GLN A 245 -25.70 -11.97 -2.41
N LYS A 246 -26.36 -12.51 -1.38
CA LYS A 246 -25.69 -12.99 -0.15
C LYS A 246 -24.63 -14.03 -0.44
N ASN A 247 -24.96 -15.07 -1.21
CA ASN A 247 -24.01 -16.13 -1.55
C ASN A 247 -22.79 -15.59 -2.33
N ARG A 248 -23.03 -14.71 -3.30
CA ARG A 248 -21.95 -14.06 -4.06
C ARG A 248 -21.08 -13.19 -3.15
N TYR A 249 -21.67 -12.44 -2.21
CA TYR A 249 -20.90 -11.62 -1.28
C TYR A 249 -20.06 -12.48 -0.33
N THR A 250 -20.64 -13.54 0.25
CA THR A 250 -19.94 -14.53 1.08
C THR A 250 -18.73 -15.11 0.36
N LYS A 251 -18.91 -15.54 -0.89
CA LYS A 251 -17.82 -16.09 -1.70
C LYS A 251 -16.74 -15.05 -1.97
N SER A 252 -17.14 -13.83 -2.32
CA SER A 252 -16.22 -12.73 -2.59
C SER A 252 -15.38 -12.38 -1.36
N LEU A 253 -16.02 -12.30 -0.19
CA LEU A 253 -15.36 -12.01 1.08
C LEU A 253 -14.40 -13.13 1.49
N THR A 254 -14.78 -14.39 1.24
CA THR A 254 -13.93 -15.56 1.49
C THR A 254 -12.68 -15.55 0.60
N GLU A 255 -12.83 -15.25 -0.68
CA GLU A 255 -11.72 -15.14 -1.63
C GLU A 255 -10.81 -13.95 -1.32
N LEU A 256 -11.39 -12.81 -0.93
CA LEU A 256 -10.66 -11.63 -0.48
C LEU A 256 -9.84 -11.92 0.80
N THR A 257 -10.42 -12.66 1.74
CA THR A 257 -9.73 -13.10 2.96
C THR A 257 -8.53 -13.97 2.62
N LYS A 258 -8.67 -14.91 1.67
CA LYS A 258 -7.54 -15.76 1.22
C LYS A 258 -6.41 -14.92 0.63
N LEU A 259 -6.74 -13.92 -0.18
CA LEU A 259 -5.76 -12.98 -0.74
C LEU A 259 -5.01 -12.22 0.35
N ILE A 260 -5.72 -11.66 1.33
CA ILE A 260 -5.08 -10.90 2.42
C ILE A 260 -4.18 -11.80 3.27
N VAL A 261 -4.63 -13.03 3.60
CA VAL A 261 -3.79 -14.01 4.31
C VAL A 261 -2.53 -14.37 3.52
N ALA A 262 -2.61 -14.42 2.18
CA ALA A 262 -1.45 -14.67 1.33
C ALA A 262 -0.48 -13.46 1.25
N GLY A 263 -0.91 -12.28 1.70
CA GLY A 263 -0.10 -11.05 1.71
C GLY A 263 -0.52 -9.98 0.68
N THR A 264 -1.71 -10.09 0.09
CA THR A 264 -2.27 -9.01 -0.74
C THR A 264 -2.62 -7.80 0.11
N GLU A 265 -2.23 -6.60 -0.33
CA GLU A 265 -2.60 -5.35 0.32
C GLU A 265 -3.36 -4.43 -0.65
N PHE A 266 -4.30 -3.66 -0.12
CA PHE A 266 -5.11 -2.72 -0.89
C PHE A 266 -4.87 -1.30 -0.40
N HIS A 267 -4.59 -0.39 -1.31
CA HIS A 267 -4.20 0.98 -1.02
C HIS A 267 -5.05 1.94 -1.84
N PRO A 268 -5.36 3.13 -1.29
CA PRO A 268 -6.06 4.16 -2.05
C PRO A 268 -5.18 4.63 -3.21
N ALA A 269 -5.82 5.26 -4.20
CA ALA A 269 -5.08 6.10 -5.13
C ALA A 269 -4.45 7.28 -4.40
N LEU A 270 -3.35 7.77 -4.95
CA LEU A 270 -2.57 8.82 -4.30
C LEU A 270 -3.26 10.19 -4.37
N CYS A 271 -4.19 10.37 -5.32
CA CYS A 271 -5.02 11.56 -5.45
C CYS A 271 -6.36 11.43 -4.71
N THR A 272 -6.58 10.34 -3.98
CA THR A 272 -7.86 10.06 -3.35
C THR A 272 -8.18 11.10 -2.27
N SER A 273 -9.44 11.52 -2.20
CA SER A 273 -9.95 12.41 -1.13
C SER A 273 -9.68 11.83 0.26
N SER A 274 -9.44 12.70 1.25
CA SER A 274 -9.10 12.28 2.62
C SER A 274 -10.16 11.36 3.24
N GLU A 275 -11.45 11.60 2.95
CA GLU A 275 -12.56 10.76 3.44
C GLU A 275 -12.42 9.29 2.99
N ILE A 276 -12.07 9.06 1.72
CA ILE A 276 -11.89 7.72 1.19
C ILE A 276 -10.55 7.16 1.66
N GLN A 277 -9.48 7.96 1.67
CA GLN A 277 -8.15 7.55 2.13
C GLN A 277 -8.17 7.03 3.58
N ASP A 278 -8.84 7.74 4.48
CA ASP A 278 -8.95 7.37 5.90
C ASP A 278 -9.76 6.09 6.13
N SER A 279 -10.56 5.68 5.15
CA SER A 279 -11.35 4.44 5.21
C SER A 279 -10.53 3.19 4.86
N PHE A 280 -9.38 3.35 4.19
CA PHE A 280 -8.54 2.21 3.80
C PHE A 280 -7.83 1.60 5.02
N PRO A 281 -7.72 0.26 5.08
CA PRO A 281 -7.04 -0.41 6.17
C PRO A 281 -5.54 -0.17 6.17
N ASN A 282 -4.93 -0.19 7.36
CA ASN A 282 -3.49 -0.21 7.52
C ASN A 282 -2.96 -1.64 7.67
N PHE A 283 -2.30 -2.13 6.61
CA PHE A 283 -1.79 -3.50 6.54
C PHE A 283 -0.50 -3.76 7.34
N LYS A 284 0.15 -2.72 7.90
CA LYS A 284 1.36 -2.88 8.74
C LYS A 284 1.16 -3.80 9.94
N GLN A 285 -0.07 -3.95 10.40
CA GLN A 285 -0.43 -4.83 11.51
C GLN A 285 -0.21 -6.32 11.22
N LEU A 286 -0.15 -6.71 9.94
CA LEU A 286 0.13 -8.09 9.52
C LEU A 286 1.64 -8.41 9.46
N GLU A 287 2.51 -7.40 9.36
CA GLU A 287 3.97 -7.58 9.19
C GLU A 287 4.67 -8.15 10.44
N HIS A 288 4.02 -8.15 11.61
CA HIS A 288 4.65 -8.46 12.90
C HIS A 288 4.53 -9.93 13.36
N GLN A 289 4.04 -10.82 12.50
CA GLN A 289 3.96 -12.24 12.85
C GLN A 289 5.05 -13.04 12.14
N GLY A 290 6.30 -12.76 12.54
CA GLY A 290 7.45 -13.57 12.18
C GLY A 290 7.35 -15.01 12.69
N PRO A 291 8.22 -15.92 12.22
CA PRO A 291 8.20 -17.32 12.65
C PRO A 291 8.25 -17.42 14.18
N LEU A 292 7.38 -18.28 14.72
CA LEU A 292 7.22 -18.51 16.16
C LEU A 292 8.59 -18.66 16.86
N PRO A 293 8.79 -18.03 18.04
CA PRO A 293 9.99 -18.26 18.83
C PRO A 293 10.13 -19.76 19.14
N GLU A 294 11.35 -20.29 18.97
CA GLU A 294 11.65 -21.69 19.31
C GLU A 294 11.34 -21.94 20.79
N LEU A 295 10.44 -22.89 21.06
CA LEU A 295 10.16 -23.32 22.43
C LEU A 295 11.43 -23.95 23.04
N PRO A 296 11.71 -23.71 24.34
CA PRO A 296 12.82 -24.35 25.01
C PRO A 296 12.67 -25.87 24.92
N ARG A 297 13.66 -26.53 24.30
CA ARG A 297 13.75 -27.99 24.29
C ARG A 297 13.76 -28.46 25.75
N GLN A 298 12.80 -29.31 26.12
CA GLN A 298 12.87 -29.99 27.42
C GLN A 298 14.20 -30.75 27.48
N GLU A 299 15.07 -30.32 28.39
CA GLU A 299 16.21 -31.13 28.82
C GLU A 299 15.65 -32.46 29.29
N LYS A 300 15.91 -33.54 28.55
CA LYS A 300 15.64 -34.87 29.05
C LYS A 300 16.51 -35.05 30.29
N ASP A 301 15.85 -35.37 31.40
CA ASP A 301 16.48 -35.79 32.64
C ASP A 301 17.50 -36.92 32.38
N ASP A 302 18.78 -36.57 32.26
CA ASP A 302 19.89 -37.51 32.41
C ASP A 302 20.08 -37.81 33.90
N LYS A 303 19.09 -38.50 34.47
CA LYS A 303 19.21 -39.25 35.72
C LYS A 303 18.84 -40.69 35.45
N ASN A 304 19.77 -41.45 34.87
CA ASN A 304 20.09 -42.82 35.26
C ASN A 304 21.03 -43.49 34.23
N ASN A 305 22.33 -43.45 34.49
CA ASN A 305 23.16 -44.67 34.48
C ASN A 305 24.60 -44.35 34.88
N THR A 306 24.86 -44.38 36.19
CA THR A 306 26.21 -44.68 36.70
C THR A 306 26.03 -45.64 37.88
N LYS A 307 25.88 -46.92 37.56
CA LYS A 307 26.19 -48.03 38.48
C LYS A 307 26.69 -49.24 37.69
N ARG A 308 27.93 -49.64 38.03
CA ARG A 308 28.61 -50.94 37.82
C ARG A 308 29.02 -51.18 36.36
N GLU A 309 30.28 -51.49 36.05
CA GLU A 309 31.27 -52.31 36.76
C GLU A 309 32.61 -51.62 37.04
#